data_AF-A0A2D6MGU5-F1
#
_entry.id   AF-A0A2D6MGU5-F1
#
_cell.length_a   1.000
_cell.length_b   1.000
_cell.length_c   1.000
_cell.angle_alpha   90.00
_cell.angle_beta   90.00
_cell.angle_gamma   90.00
#
_symmetry.space_group_name_H-M   'P 1'
#
loop_
_entity.id
_entity.type
_entity.pdbx_description
1 polymer ?
#
loop_
_entity_poly.entity_id
_entity_poly.type
_entity_poly.pdbx_seq_one_letter_code
_entity_poly.pdbx_strand_id
1 'polypeptide(L)'
;MRFLKLRHSFKKVLVWMKSHWELTLAVLSFIIISAVSRNKTRSLTMVLDETKKLYNNEIDVINLSYESQIESILDVEKKRKEALERIEEKYKLENKSFDKKKRKEVENVLKENLDDPGAITKRLSDITGFDIVL
;
A
#
# COMPACT_ATOMS: atom_id res chain seq x y z
N MET A 1 40.00 -27.15 49.04
CA MET A 1 41.05 -26.11 48.82
C MET A 1 40.64 -24.91 47.94
N ARG A 2 39.65 -24.97 47.04
CA ARG A 2 39.25 -23.83 46.18
C ARG A 2 38.53 -22.67 46.92
N PHE A 3 37.76 -22.96 47.96
CA PHE A 3 36.98 -21.95 48.71
C PHE A 3 37.84 -21.02 49.60
N LEU A 4 38.95 -21.51 50.15
CA LEU A 4 39.85 -20.69 50.98
C LEU A 4 40.62 -19.65 50.15
N LYS A 5 41.04 -20.03 48.94
CA LYS A 5 41.68 -19.11 47.99
C LYS A 5 40.70 -18.01 47.54
N LEU A 6 39.43 -18.35 47.34
CA LEU A 6 38.38 -17.40 46.97
C LEU A 6 38.16 -16.32 48.04
N ARG A 7 38.06 -16.70 49.32
CA ARG A 7 37.90 -15.73 50.43
C ARG A 7 39.10 -14.80 50.56
N HIS A 8 40.31 -15.30 50.30
CA HIS A 8 41.52 -14.50 50.41
C HIS A 8 41.67 -13.52 49.24
N SER A 9 41.32 -13.94 48.02
CA SER A 9 41.22 -13.03 46.87
C SER A 9 40.14 -11.97 47.06
N PHE A 10 38.99 -12.32 47.64
CA PHE A 10 37.93 -11.34 47.96
C PHE A 10 38.41 -10.25 48.92
N LYS A 11 39.19 -10.60 49.95
CA LYS A 11 39.76 -9.61 50.88
C LYS A 11 40.76 -8.69 50.18
N LYS A 12 41.60 -9.21 49.27
CA LYS A 12 42.52 -8.37 48.48
C LYS A 12 41.77 -7.44 47.54
N VAL A 13 40.73 -7.95 46.88
CA VAL A 13 39.85 -7.14 46.02
C VAL A 13 39.16 -6.06 46.84
N LEU A 14 38.62 -6.36 48.03
CA LEU A 14 37.97 -5.38 48.90
C LEU A 14 38.93 -4.29 49.41
N VAL A 15 40.15 -4.66 49.80
CA VAL A 15 41.17 -3.69 50.23
C VAL A 15 41.62 -2.81 49.05
N TRP A 16 41.78 -3.40 47.87
CA TRP A 16 42.09 -2.66 46.64
C TRP A 16 40.93 -1.75 46.22
N MET A 17 39.68 -2.20 46.38
CA MET A 17 38.46 -1.43 46.12
C MET A 17 38.36 -0.22 47.06
N LYS A 18 38.79 -0.38 48.32
CA LYS A 18 38.88 0.72 49.29
C LYS A 18 40.03 1.69 48.98
N SER A 19 41.13 1.20 48.42
CA SER A 19 42.30 2.02 48.04
C SER A 19 42.10 2.80 46.73
N HIS A 20 41.29 2.27 45.80
CA HIS A 20 41.06 2.85 44.48
C HIS A 20 39.57 3.11 44.23
N TRP A 21 38.91 3.76 45.20
CA TRP A 21 37.46 3.99 45.17
C TRP A 21 37.02 4.75 43.90
N GLU A 22 37.84 5.67 43.39
CA GLU A 22 37.59 6.44 42.15
C GLU A 22 37.49 5.54 40.91
N LEU A 23 38.40 4.57 40.76
CA LEU A 23 38.38 3.63 39.64
C LEU A 23 37.17 2.68 39.74
N THR A 24 36.76 2.33 40.95
CA THR A 24 35.61 1.42 41.15
C THR A 24 34.30 2.10 40.76
N LEU A 25 34.16 3.40 41.04
CA LEU A 25 33.03 4.18 40.57
C LEU A 25 33.00 4.30 39.04
N ALA A 26 34.15 4.54 38.41
CA ALA A 26 34.24 4.63 36.95
C ALA A 26 33.84 3.32 36.25
N VAL A 27 34.29 2.17 36.78
CA VAL A 27 33.91 0.85 36.25
C VAL A 27 32.42 0.59 36.47
N LEU A 28 31.89 0.92 37.64
CA LEU A 28 30.47 0.74 37.94
C LEU A 28 29.59 1.62 37.02
N SER A 29 29.96 2.90 36.81
CA SER A 29 29.23 3.78 35.89
C SER A 29 29.29 3.26 34.46
N PHE A 30 30.44 2.74 34.03
CA PHE A 30 30.58 2.15 32.69
C PHE A 30 29.67 0.94 32.49
N ILE A 31 29.58 0.05 33.49
CA ILE A 31 28.69 -1.12 33.45
C ILE A 31 27.23 -0.68 33.38
N ILE A 32 26.83 0.31 34.18
CA ILE A 32 25.44 0.82 34.19
C ILE A 32 25.09 1.42 32.82
N ILE A 33 25.95 2.27 32.25
CA ILE A 33 25.73 2.90 30.93
C ILE A 33 25.62 1.82 29.84
N SER A 34 26.53 0.84 29.85
CA SER A 34 26.53 -0.26 28.88
C SER A 34 25.27 -1.13 28.98
N ALA A 35 24.82 -1.44 30.20
CA ALA A 35 23.60 -2.21 30.44
C ALA A 35 22.35 -1.45 29.97
N VAL A 36 22.22 -0.16 30.30
CA VAL A 36 21.08 0.67 29.86
C VAL A 36 21.07 0.86 28.34
N SER A 37 22.24 1.05 27.73
CA SER A 37 22.38 1.23 26.27
C SER A 37 21.93 -0.02 25.48
N ARG A 38 22.29 -1.22 25.95
CA ARG A 38 21.88 -2.48 25.34
C ARG A 38 20.37 -2.75 25.36
N ASN A 39 19.66 -2.26 26.38
CA ASN A 39 18.20 -2.41 26.43
C ASN A 39 17.49 -1.46 25.45
N LYS A 40 18.03 -0.25 25.24
CA LYS A 40 17.45 0.71 24.30
C LYS A 40 17.58 0.24 22.84
N THR A 41 18.69 -0.38 22.46
CA THR A 41 18.89 -0.85 21.08
C THR A 41 17.88 -1.92 20.65
N ARG A 42 17.48 -2.83 21.55
CA ARG A 42 16.41 -3.81 21.26
C ARG A 42 15.04 -3.16 21.02
N SER A 43 14.71 -2.11 21.75
CA SER A 43 13.46 -1.37 21.55
C SER A 43 13.47 -0.61 20.22
N LEU A 44 14.61 0.01 19.86
CA LEU A 44 14.75 0.73 18.60
C LEU A 44 14.65 -0.21 17.39
N THR A 45 15.24 -1.41 17.46
CA THR A 45 15.12 -2.38 16.36
C THR A 45 13.68 -2.87 16.18
N MET A 46 12.94 -3.07 17.27
CA MET A 46 11.53 -3.47 17.21
C MET A 46 10.67 -2.39 16.56
N VAL A 47 10.85 -1.13 16.95
CA VAL A 47 10.14 0.01 16.32
C VAL A 47 10.51 0.15 14.85
N LEU A 48 11.78 -0.06 14.48
CA LEU A 48 12.23 -0.01 13.08
C LEU A 48 11.57 -1.12 12.24
N ASP A 49 11.52 -2.34 12.77
CA ASP A 49 10.89 -3.49 12.10
C ASP A 49 9.38 -3.29 11.94
N GLU A 50 8.70 -2.78 12.97
CA GLU A 50 7.28 -2.43 12.89
C GLU A 50 7.02 -1.33 11.86
N THR A 51 7.86 -0.28 11.84
CA THR A 51 7.74 0.81 10.86
C THR A 51 7.95 0.30 9.45
N LYS A 52 8.94 -0.57 9.23
CA LYS A 52 9.20 -1.19 7.93
C LYS A 52 8.03 -2.07 7.49
N LYS A 53 7.43 -2.82 8.42
CA LYS A 53 6.25 -3.66 8.14
C LYS A 53 5.03 -2.81 7.77
N LEU A 54 4.77 -1.71 8.48
CA LEU A 54 3.69 -0.78 8.14
C LEU A 54 3.89 -0.16 6.76
N TYR A 55 5.10 0.31 6.47
CA TYR A 55 5.44 0.87 5.16
C TYR A 55 5.22 -0.14 4.03
N ASN A 56 5.68 -1.39 4.20
CA ASN A 56 5.44 -2.43 3.20
C ASN A 56 3.95 -2.71 3.00
N ASN A 57 3.17 -2.77 4.08
CA ASN A 57 1.71 -2.94 3.99
C ASN A 57 1.04 -1.77 3.26
N GLU A 58 1.48 -0.53 3.50
CA GLU A 58 0.97 0.65 2.79
C GLU A 58 1.26 0.55 1.29
N ILE A 59 2.48 0.17 0.92
CA ILE A 59 2.86 -0.04 -0.49
C ILE A 59 2.02 -1.15 -1.12
N ASP A 60 1.79 -2.27 -0.43
CA ASP A 60 0.98 -3.37 -0.93
C ASP A 60 -0.48 -2.93 -1.16
N VAL A 61 -1.07 -2.16 -0.24
CA VAL A 61 -2.43 -1.63 -0.40
C VAL A 61 -2.51 -0.65 -1.58
N ILE A 62 -1.51 0.20 -1.76
CA ILE A 62 -1.43 1.12 -2.90
C ILE A 62 -1.35 0.34 -4.22
N ASN A 63 -0.51 -0.69 -4.29
CA ASN A 63 -0.35 -1.52 -5.48
C ASN A 63 -1.65 -2.27 -5.82
N LEU A 64 -2.29 -2.89 -4.83
CA LEU A 64 -3.58 -3.57 -5.02
C LEU A 64 -4.67 -2.60 -5.50
N SER A 65 -4.71 -1.39 -4.95
CA SER A 65 -5.66 -0.37 -5.40
C SER A 65 -5.38 0.06 -6.84
N TYR A 66 -4.11 0.18 -7.22
CA TYR A 66 -3.71 0.55 -8.57
C TYR A 66 -4.03 -0.54 -9.60
N GLU A 67 -3.76 -1.81 -9.27
CA GLU A 67 -4.14 -2.95 -10.12
C GLU A 67 -5.66 -3.01 -10.31
N SER A 68 -6.43 -2.88 -9.22
CA SER A 68 -7.90 -2.87 -9.29
C SER A 68 -8.43 -1.69 -10.13
N GLN A 69 -7.80 -0.51 -10.04
CA GLN A 69 -8.15 0.63 -10.88
C GLN A 69 -7.88 0.35 -12.36
N ILE A 70 -6.72 -0.23 -12.70
CA ILE A 70 -6.40 -0.62 -14.08
C ILE A 70 -7.43 -1.62 -14.61
N GLU A 71 -7.76 -2.66 -13.85
CA GLU A 71 -8.78 -3.64 -14.24
C GLU A 71 -10.14 -2.98 -14.48
N SER A 72 -10.55 -2.06 -13.61
CA SER A 72 -11.82 -1.33 -13.77
C SER A 72 -11.84 -0.47 -15.03
N ILE A 73 -10.73 0.19 -15.36
CA ILE A 73 -10.60 1.01 -16.57
C ILE A 73 -10.68 0.11 -17.82
N LEU A 74 -9.98 -1.02 -17.82
CA LEU A 74 -9.99 -1.97 -18.93
C LEU A 74 -11.38 -2.58 -19.14
N ASP A 75 -12.11 -2.91 -18.06
CA ASP A 75 -13.47 -3.42 -18.15
C ASP A 75 -14.45 -2.38 -18.71
N VAL A 76 -14.35 -1.12 -18.25
CA VAL A 76 -15.16 0.00 -18.78
C VAL A 76 -14.86 0.25 -20.25
N GLU A 77 -13.58 0.23 -20.66
CA GLU A 77 -13.19 0.41 -22.06
C GLU A 77 -13.71 -0.73 -22.94
N LYS A 78 -13.61 -1.98 -22.45
CA LYS A 78 -14.15 -3.15 -23.13
C LYS A 78 -15.66 -3.06 -23.32
N LYS A 79 -16.41 -2.76 -22.26
CA LYS A 79 -17.88 -2.57 -22.31
C LYS A 79 -18.27 -1.45 -23.27
N ARG A 80 -17.53 -0.33 -23.26
CA ARG A 80 -17.75 0.78 -24.19
C ARG A 80 -17.52 0.36 -25.65
N LYS A 81 -16.47 -0.40 -25.91
CA LYS A 81 -16.17 -0.92 -27.24
C LYS A 81 -17.25 -1.91 -27.73
N GLU A 82 -17.64 -2.85 -26.88
CA GLU A 82 -18.71 -3.81 -27.19
C GLU A 82 -20.05 -3.11 -27.46
N ALA A 83 -20.39 -2.07 -26.69
CA ALA A 83 -21.57 -1.25 -26.92
C ALA A 83 -21.53 -0.55 -28.28
N LEU A 84 -20.38 0.05 -28.64
CA LEU A 84 -20.21 0.69 -29.96
C LEU A 84 -20.31 -0.30 -31.11
N GLU A 85 -19.72 -1.48 -30.97
CA GLU A 85 -19.79 -2.55 -31.98
C GLU A 85 -21.24 -3.02 -32.18
N ARG A 86 -22.00 -3.24 -31.10
CA ARG A 86 -23.43 -3.60 -31.18
C ARG A 86 -24.27 -2.52 -31.88
N ILE A 87 -23.98 -1.25 -31.60
CA ILE A 87 -24.65 -0.12 -32.27
C ILE A 87 -24.31 -0.11 -33.75
N GLU A 88 -23.04 -0.27 -34.11
CA GLU A 88 -22.61 -0.31 -35.51
C GLU A 88 -23.21 -1.49 -36.29
N GLU A 89 -23.29 -2.66 -35.67
CA GLU A 89 -23.97 -3.83 -36.26
C GLU A 89 -25.45 -3.56 -36.53
N LYS A 90 -26.18 -3.00 -35.55
CA LYS A 90 -27.59 -2.58 -35.75
C LYS A 90 -27.73 -1.59 -36.91
N TYR A 91 -26.83 -0.63 -37.03
CA TYR A 91 -26.82 0.33 -38.13
C TYR A 91 -26.56 -0.33 -39.50
N LYS A 92 -25.63 -1.28 -39.56
CA LYS A 92 -25.34 -2.06 -40.79
C LYS A 92 -26.54 -2.91 -41.20
N LEU A 93 -27.21 -3.58 -40.26
CA LEU A 93 -28.42 -4.37 -40.52
C LEU A 93 -29.56 -3.54 -41.10
N GLU A 94 -29.67 -2.27 -40.69
CA GLU A 94 -30.68 -1.34 -41.20
C GLU A 94 -30.26 -0.57 -42.47
N ASN A 95 -29.13 -0.91 -43.10
CA ASN A 95 -28.58 -0.21 -44.28
C ASN A 95 -28.44 1.32 -44.08
N LYS A 96 -28.28 1.77 -42.83
CA LYS A 96 -28.05 3.18 -42.49
C LYS A 96 -26.54 3.42 -42.32
N SER A 97 -26.03 4.52 -42.86
CA SER A 97 -24.63 4.87 -42.64
C SER A 97 -24.41 5.31 -41.20
N PHE A 98 -23.54 4.59 -40.48
CA PHE A 98 -23.02 5.02 -39.19
C PHE A 98 -21.89 6.03 -39.44
N ASP A 99 -22.28 7.26 -39.77
CA ASP A 99 -21.34 8.31 -40.12
C ASP A 99 -20.45 8.69 -38.92
N LYS A 100 -19.22 9.16 -39.20
CA LYS A 100 -18.18 9.45 -38.21
C LYS A 100 -18.65 10.48 -37.17
N LYS A 101 -19.56 11.39 -37.56
CA LYS A 101 -20.20 12.36 -36.66
C LYS A 101 -21.11 11.68 -35.63
N LYS A 102 -21.95 10.73 -36.07
CA LYS A 102 -22.84 9.96 -35.19
C LYS A 102 -22.06 9.05 -34.24
N ARG A 103 -20.98 8.42 -34.72
CA ARG A 103 -20.06 7.66 -33.85
C ARG A 103 -19.50 8.51 -32.72
N LYS A 104 -19.08 9.75 -33.03
CA LYS A 104 -18.51 10.68 -32.05
C LYS A 104 -19.57 11.16 -31.02
N GLU A 105 -20.80 11.38 -31.45
CA GLU A 105 -21.91 11.72 -30.55
C GLU A 105 -22.26 10.57 -29.59
N VAL A 106 -22.38 9.34 -30.12
CA VAL A 106 -22.59 8.13 -29.30
C VAL A 106 -21.44 7.93 -28.31
N GLU A 107 -20.21 8.12 -28.76
CA GLU A 107 -19.03 8.05 -27.91
C GLU A 107 -19.02 9.09 -26.78
N ASN A 108 -19.52 10.30 -27.04
CA ASN A 108 -19.64 11.35 -26.04
C ASN A 108 -20.74 11.02 -25.03
N VAL A 109 -21.90 10.51 -25.48
CA VAL A 109 -22.98 10.10 -24.58
C VAL A 109 -22.54 8.97 -23.64
N LEU A 110 -21.81 7.98 -24.17
CA LEU A 110 -21.24 6.89 -23.39
C LEU A 110 -20.16 7.36 -22.40
N LYS A 111 -19.47 8.47 -22.69
CA LYS A 111 -18.50 9.08 -21.76
C LYS A 111 -19.16 9.92 -20.67
N GLU A 112 -20.18 10.69 -21.03
CA GLU A 112 -20.85 11.63 -20.11
C GLU A 112 -21.80 10.94 -19.12
N ASN A 113 -22.29 9.74 -19.44
CA ASN A 113 -23.34 9.06 -18.66
C ASN A 113 -22.91 7.66 -18.21
N LEU A 114 -21.63 7.45 -17.90
CA LEU A 114 -21.09 6.15 -17.45
C LEU A 114 -21.86 5.54 -16.26
N ASP A 115 -22.42 6.39 -15.40
CA ASP A 115 -23.06 5.99 -14.14
C ASP A 115 -24.58 5.74 -14.23
N ASP A 116 -25.23 6.08 -15.37
CA ASP A 116 -26.68 5.91 -15.54
C ASP A 116 -27.04 5.22 -16.88
N PRO A 117 -27.24 3.89 -16.86
CA PRO A 117 -27.66 3.12 -18.03
C PRO A 117 -28.97 3.62 -18.66
N GLY A 118 -29.91 4.11 -17.84
CA GLY A 118 -31.21 4.60 -18.31
C GLY A 118 -31.08 5.91 -19.08
N ALA A 119 -30.22 6.82 -18.61
CA ALA A 119 -29.90 8.05 -19.33
C ALA A 119 -29.17 7.76 -20.65
N ILE A 120 -28.27 6.77 -20.68
CA ILE A 120 -27.60 6.34 -21.90
C ILE A 120 -28.62 5.81 -22.91
N THR A 121 -29.47 4.85 -22.53
CA THR A 121 -30.46 4.24 -23.44
C THR A 121 -31.39 5.31 -24.03
N LYS A 122 -31.84 6.26 -23.21
CA LYS A 122 -32.69 7.36 -23.68
C LYS A 122 -31.97 8.26 -24.69
N ARG A 123 -30.76 8.74 -24.38
CA ARG A 123 -29.99 9.61 -25.30
C ARG A 123 -29.54 8.88 -26.57
N LEU A 124 -29.19 7.60 -26.47
CA LEU A 124 -28.87 6.78 -27.64
C LEU A 124 -30.11 6.60 -28.53
N SER A 125 -31.29 6.39 -27.96
CA SER A 125 -32.54 6.33 -28.71
C SER A 125 -32.83 7.65 -29.42
N ASP A 126 -32.60 8.79 -28.77
CA ASP A 126 -32.80 10.12 -29.35
C ASP A 126 -31.84 10.40 -30.53
N ILE A 127 -30.57 10.00 -30.42
CA ILE A 127 -29.54 10.25 -31.45
C ILE A 127 -29.66 9.25 -32.62
N THR A 128 -29.97 7.99 -32.30
CA THR A 128 -29.91 6.91 -33.29
C THR A 128 -31.27 6.53 -33.86
N GLY A 129 -32.37 6.86 -33.17
CA GLY A 129 -33.71 6.41 -33.48
C GLY A 129 -33.96 4.94 -33.12
N PHE A 130 -33.06 4.31 -32.34
CA PHE A 130 -33.12 2.90 -31.97
C PHE A 130 -33.22 2.72 -30.48
N ASP A 131 -34.14 1.85 -30.07
CA ASP A 131 -34.19 1.38 -28.70
C ASP A 131 -33.02 0.40 -28.46
N ILE A 132 -31.97 0.91 -27.82
CA ILE A 132 -30.76 0.15 -27.49
C ILE A 132 -30.73 0.00 -25.98
N VAL A 133 -31.17 -1.16 -25.52
CA VAL A 133 -31.01 -1.59 -24.13
C VAL A 133 -29.54 -2.01 -23.95
N LEU A 134 -28.84 -1.33 -23.05
CA LEU A 134 -27.47 -1.63 -22.65
C LEU A 134 -27.44 -2.60 -21.48
#